data_AF-A0A661NVP4-F1
#
_entry.id   AF-A0A661NVP4-F1
#
_cell.length_a   1.000
_cell.length_b   1.000
_cell.length_c   1.000
_cell.angle_alpha   90.00
_cell.angle_beta   90.00
_cell.angle_gamma   90.00
#
_symmetry.space_group_name_H-M   'P 1'
#
loop_
_entity.id
_entity.type
_entity.pdbx_description
1 polymer ?
#
loop_
_entity_poly.entity_id
_entity_poly.type
_entity_poly.pdbx_seq_one_letter_code
_entity_poly.pdbx_strand_id
1 'polypeptide(L)'
;MSLTREALKNKKIGVLMGGLSAEREVSLKTGAAILDSLKRQNYQVVGIDVGRDVCRQLQAENIEVAFLALHGRYGEDGTMQGLLELLQIPYT
;
A
#
# COMPACT_ATOMS: atom_id res chain seq x y z
N MET A 1 -3.38 -18.43 -4.81
CA MET A 1 -4.79 -18.24 -5.22
C MET A 1 -4.86 -16.88 -5.91
N SER A 2 -5.09 -16.83 -7.22
CA SER A 2 -5.10 -15.54 -7.95
C SER A 2 -6.36 -14.77 -7.59
N LEU A 3 -6.21 -13.52 -7.12
CA LEU A 3 -7.34 -12.62 -6.85
C LEU A 3 -7.90 -12.13 -8.19
N THR A 4 -9.18 -12.39 -8.46
CA THR A 4 -9.85 -11.83 -9.64
C THR A 4 -10.10 -10.33 -9.45
N ARG A 5 -10.26 -9.60 -10.55
CA ARG A 5 -10.59 -8.17 -10.50
C ARG A 5 -11.90 -7.91 -9.75
N GLU A 6 -12.90 -8.78 -9.89
CA GLU A 6 -14.16 -8.67 -9.15
C GLU A 6 -13.96 -8.91 -7.65
N ALA A 7 -13.13 -9.89 -7.26
CA ALA A 7 -12.81 -10.12 -5.86
C ALA A 7 -12.11 -8.90 -5.22
N LEU A 8 -11.21 -8.24 -5.96
CA LEU A 8 -10.52 -7.03 -5.49
C LEU A 8 -11.47 -5.83 -5.28
N LYS A 9 -12.57 -5.72 -6.03
CA LYS A 9 -13.54 -4.63 -5.84
C LYS A 9 -14.24 -4.66 -4.48
N ASN A 10 -14.31 -5.84 -3.86
CA ASN A 10 -14.90 -6.02 -2.53
C ASN A 10 -13.87 -5.91 -1.39
N LYS A 11 -12.59 -5.66 -1.72
CA LYS A 11 -11.52 -5.56 -0.73
C LYS A 11 -11.09 -4.11 -0.52
N LYS A 12 -10.72 -3.78 0.71
CA LYS A 12 -10.09 -2.49 1.00
C LYS A 12 -8.60 -2.53 0.66
N ILE A 13 -8.19 -1.75 -0.34
CA ILE A 13 -6.82 -1.65 -0.84
C ILE A 13 -6.11 -0.48 -0.14
N GLY A 14 -4.96 -0.74 0.48
CA GLY A 14 -4.06 0.30 0.98
C GLY A 14 -2.95 0.60 -0.02
N VAL A 15 -2.85 1.82 -0.54
CA VAL A 15 -1.70 2.26 -1.34
C VAL A 15 -0.66 2.83 -0.39
N LEU A 16 0.43 2.09 -0.17
CA LEU A 16 1.52 2.47 0.73
C LEU A 16 2.51 3.35 -0.03
N MET A 17 2.68 4.59 0.43
CA MET A 17 3.49 5.61 -0.23
C MET A 17 4.25 6.46 0.79
N GLY A 18 5.07 7.40 0.32
CA GLY A 18 5.91 8.24 1.16
C GLY A 18 7.08 7.44 1.75
N GLY A 19 7.04 7.13 3.03
CA GLY A 19 8.11 6.41 3.71
C GLY A 19 9.18 7.33 4.32
N LEU A 20 10.21 6.68 4.86
CA LEU A 20 11.33 7.29 5.59
C LEU A 20 12.62 7.38 4.76
N SER A 21 12.56 7.03 3.47
CA SER A 21 13.71 7.05 2.56
C SER A 21 13.96 8.46 2.00
N ALA A 22 15.14 8.66 1.39
CA ALA A 22 15.44 9.89 0.65
C ALA A 22 14.57 10.05 -0.61
N GLU A 23 13.90 8.99 -1.06
CA GLU A 23 13.07 8.95 -2.26
C GLU A 23 11.58 9.16 -1.95
N ARG A 24 11.26 9.58 -0.72
CA ARG A 24 9.90 9.86 -0.23
C ARG A 24 9.04 10.64 -1.22
N GLU A 25 9.56 11.73 -1.80
CA GLU A 25 8.81 12.56 -2.75
C GLU A 25 8.44 11.82 -4.04
N VAL A 26 9.30 10.91 -4.50
CA VAL A 26 9.02 10.05 -5.66
C VAL A 26 7.94 9.03 -5.31
N SER A 27 8.01 8.47 -4.11
CA SER A 27 6.99 7.56 -3.60
C SER A 27 5.62 8.22 -3.46
N LEU A 28 5.54 9.43 -2.89
CA LEU A 28 4.28 10.18 -2.76
C LEU A 28 3.63 10.44 -4.12
N LYS A 29 4.41 10.87 -5.12
CA LYS A 29 3.90 11.11 -6.48
C LYS A 29 3.38 9.83 -7.12
N THR A 30 4.13 8.75 -7.03
CA THR A 30 3.75 7.44 -7.57
C THR A 30 2.47 6.93 -6.90
N GLY A 31 2.42 6.97 -5.57
CA GLY A 31 1.29 6.53 -4.77
C GLY A 31 0.02 7.34 -5.04
N ALA A 32 0.13 8.67 -5.18
CA ALA A 32 -1.01 9.52 -5.52
C ALA A 32 -1.60 9.16 -6.90
N ALA A 33 -0.75 8.95 -7.91
CA ALA A 33 -1.21 8.56 -9.25
C ALA A 33 -1.94 7.20 -9.25
N ILE A 34 -1.43 6.23 -8.48
CA ILE A 34 -2.06 4.91 -8.31
C ILE A 34 -3.38 5.04 -7.57
N LEU A 35 -3.40 5.76 -6.44
CA LEU A 35 -4.59 5.99 -5.63
C LEU A 35 -5.71 6.61 -6.47
N ASP A 36 -5.42 7.65 -7.23
CA ASP A 36 -6.40 8.31 -8.09
C ASP A 36 -6.90 7.39 -9.21
N SER A 37 -6.02 6.58 -9.78
CA SER A 37 -6.41 5.58 -10.80
C SER A 37 -7.36 4.52 -10.25
N LEU A 38 -7.09 4.00 -9.06
CA LEU A 38 -7.93 3.00 -8.40
C LEU A 38 -9.28 3.60 -7.97
N LYS A 39 -9.28 4.83 -7.45
CA LYS A 39 -10.52 5.57 -7.14
C LYS A 39 -11.40 5.74 -8.37
N ARG A 40 -10.85 6.16 -9.52
CA ARG A 40 -11.59 6.31 -10.78
C ARG A 40 -12.20 5.00 -11.29
N GLN A 41 -11.64 3.87 -10.91
CA GLN A 41 -12.14 2.54 -11.27
C GLN A 41 -13.14 1.96 -10.25
N ASN A 42 -13.53 2.75 -9.25
CA ASN A 42 -14.44 2.40 -8.16
C ASN A 42 -13.92 1.23 -7.29
N TYR A 43 -12.62 1.17 -7.01
CA TYR A 43 -12.09 0.30 -5.95
C TYR A 43 -12.22 0.99 -4.59
N GLN A 44 -12.39 0.19 -3.53
CA GLN A 44 -12.28 0.68 -2.16
C GLN A 44 -10.81 0.86 -1.83
N VAL A 45 -10.32 2.09 -1.83
CA VAL A 45 -8.88 2.36 -1.72
C VAL A 45 -8.59 3.53 -0.77
N VAL A 46 -7.55 3.37 0.04
CA VAL A 46 -7.02 4.40 0.94
C VAL A 46 -5.52 4.60 0.68
N GLY A 47 -5.05 5.84 0.75
CA GLY A 47 -3.63 6.13 0.72
C GLY A 47 -3.04 6.12 2.13
N ILE A 48 -1.91 5.46 2.32
CA ILE A 48 -1.20 5.37 3.60
C ILE A 48 0.20 5.93 3.40
N ASP A 49 0.48 7.08 3.99
CA ASP A 49 1.84 7.64 4.05
C ASP A 49 2.61 6.94 5.17
N VAL A 50 3.54 6.08 4.77
CA VAL A 50 4.24 5.16 5.66
C VAL A 50 5.17 5.94 6.58
N GLY A 51 4.84 5.90 7.87
CA GLY A 51 5.66 6.39 8.96
C GLY A 51 6.09 5.29 9.93
N ARG A 52 6.63 5.70 11.08
CA ARG A 52 6.97 4.78 12.18
C ARG A 52 5.74 4.14 12.82
N ASP A 53 4.56 4.70 12.57
CA ASP A 53 3.25 4.27 13.03
C ASP A 53 2.52 3.39 12.01
N VAL A 54 3.20 2.91 10.97
CA VAL A 54 2.58 2.13 9.88
C VAL A 54 1.73 0.95 10.37
N CYS A 55 2.18 0.20 11.38
CA CYS A 55 1.39 -0.91 11.93
C CYS A 55 0.03 -0.44 12.49
N ARG A 56 0.00 0.73 13.15
CA ARG A 56 -1.23 1.33 13.66
C ARG A 56 -2.13 1.79 12.51
N GLN A 57 -1.56 2.41 11.47
CA GLN A 57 -2.31 2.86 10.31
C GLN A 57 -2.94 1.68 9.55
N LEU A 58 -2.17 0.61 9.30
CA LEU A 58 -2.65 -0.62 8.65
C LEU A 58 -3.83 -1.23 9.42
N GLN A 59 -3.73 -1.29 10.75
CA GLN A 59 -4.79 -1.81 11.61
C GLN A 59 -6.03 -0.90 11.63
N ALA A 60 -5.84 0.42 11.80
CA ALA A 60 -6.93 1.38 11.86
C ALA A 60 -7.71 1.44 10.54
N GLU A 61 -7.00 1.36 9.42
CA GLU A 61 -7.61 1.32 8.10
C GLU A 61 -8.22 -0.05 7.77
N ASN A 62 -7.82 -1.13 8.44
CA ASN A 62 -8.29 -2.49 8.19
C ASN A 62 -8.17 -2.85 6.69
N ILE A 63 -6.98 -2.63 6.11
CA ILE A 63 -6.74 -2.97 4.71
C ILE A 63 -6.63 -4.49 4.54
N GLU A 64 -7.05 -4.98 3.39
CA GLU A 64 -7.04 -6.41 3.05
C GLU A 64 -6.02 -6.75 1.97
N VAL A 65 -5.56 -5.75 1.22
CA VAL A 65 -4.54 -5.86 0.18
C VAL A 65 -3.71 -4.58 0.22
N ALA A 66 -2.39 -4.70 0.07
CA ALA A 66 -1.49 -3.56 -0.06
C ALA A 66 -1.03 -3.39 -1.52
N PHE A 67 -0.90 -2.14 -1.96
CA PHE A 67 -0.20 -1.78 -3.19
C PHE A 67 1.04 -0.98 -2.78
N LEU A 68 2.23 -1.52 -3.03
CA LEU A 68 3.50 -0.90 -2.65
C LEU A 68 3.92 0.14 -3.69
N ALA A 69 3.79 1.41 -3.32
CA ALA A 69 4.32 2.54 -4.07
C ALA A 69 5.52 3.20 -3.36
N LEU A 70 6.20 2.46 -2.48
CA LEU A 70 7.40 2.88 -1.76
C LEU A 70 8.63 2.79 -2.65
N HIS A 71 9.54 3.76 -2.51
CA HIS A 71 10.81 3.81 -3.24
C HIS A 71 11.98 3.87 -2.26
N GLY A 72 13.08 3.22 -2.60
CA GLY A 72 14.29 3.16 -1.80
C GLY A 72 14.18 2.29 -0.54
N ARG A 73 14.99 2.64 0.47
CA ARG A 73 15.08 1.89 1.74
C ARG A 73 13.72 1.72 2.39
N TYR A 74 13.47 0.53 2.93
CA TYR A 74 12.22 0.02 3.48
C TYR A 74 11.14 -0.36 2.47
N GLY A 75 11.15 0.20 1.25
CA GLY A 75 10.21 -0.12 0.19
C GLY A 75 10.69 -1.23 -0.75
N GLU A 76 11.96 -1.19 -1.13
CA GLU A 76 12.53 -2.06 -2.17
C GLU A 76 13.57 -3.06 -1.64
N ASP A 77 13.84 -3.01 -0.33
CA ASP A 77 14.83 -3.88 0.34
C ASP A 77 14.21 -5.10 1.05
N GLY A 78 12.90 -5.30 0.90
CA GLY A 78 12.18 -6.40 1.53
C GLY A 78 11.60 -6.07 2.92
N THR A 79 11.88 -4.91 3.50
CA THR A 79 11.42 -4.59 4.87
C THR A 79 9.89 -4.52 4.95
N MET A 80 9.24 -3.75 4.08
CA MET A 80 7.78 -3.63 4.08
C MET A 80 7.11 -4.95 3.66
N GLN A 81 7.70 -5.66 2.70
CA GLN A 81 7.25 -6.97 2.26
C GLN A 81 7.24 -7.94 3.44
N GLY A 82 8.34 -8.03 4.20
CA GLY A 82 8.44 -8.90 5.37
C GLY A 82 7.41 -8.56 6.46
N LEU A 83 7.10 -7.28 6.68
CA LEU A 83 6.01 -6.89 7.58
C LEU A 83 4.66 -7.39 7.07
N LEU A 84 4.36 -7.19 5.78
CA LEU A 84 3.08 -7.59 5.19
C LEU A 84 2.92 -9.12 5.16
N GLU A 85 4.00 -9.88 4.95
CA GLU A 85 4.02 -11.35 5.09
C GLU A 85 3.61 -11.78 6.52
N LEU A 86 4.18 -11.16 7.55
CA LEU A 86 3.84 -11.47 8.95
C LEU A 86 2.39 -11.13 9.28
N LEU A 87 1.87 -10.05 8.69
CA LEU A 87 0.47 -9.62 8.84
C LEU A 87 -0.50 -10.40 7.94
N GLN A 88 0.00 -11.27 7.06
CA GLN A 88 -0.78 -11.98 6.04
C GLN A 88 -1.60 -11.05 5.14
N ILE A 89 -1.08 -9.85 4.87
CA ILE A 89 -1.69 -8.90 3.94
C ILE A 89 -1.06 -9.13 2.57
N PRO A 90 -1.79 -9.65 1.56
CA PRO A 90 -1.26 -9.80 0.21
C PRO A 90 -0.89 -8.43 -0.38
N TYR A 91 0.20 -8.40 -1.16
CA TYR A 91 0.72 -7.17 -1.74
C TYR A 91 1.18 -7.33 -3.19
N THR A 92 1.29 -6.21 -3.89
CA THR A 92 1.87 -6.08 -5.23
C THR A 92 2.53 -4.73 -5.42
#